data_AF-G5SJW2-F1
#
_entry.id   AF-G5SJW2-F1
#
_cell.length_a   1.000
_cell.length_b   1.000
_cell.length_c   1.000
_cell.angle_alpha   90.00
_cell.angle_beta   90.00
_cell.angle_gamma   90.00
#
_symmetry.space_group_name_H-M   'P 1'
#
loop_
_entity.id
_entity.type
_entity.pdbx_description
1 polymer ?
#
loop_
_entity_poly.entity_id
_entity_poly.type
_entity_poly.pdbx_seq_one_letter_code
_entity_poly.pdbx_strand_id
1 'polypeptide(L)'
;MGNIREFGPQNVILDTVISPLTVVLREADDSGKVGDWITNKSHVTIDGTAEAGSTLTIRSPQGVVIATLVVGNDGRWSAELDLREGSNAFVVVSEDKAGNSQQKDILIEHDTQIEISDISLSRDTNSGDKYDLITNNKSPVLVAMTDPGATVQVYINGVLQGTVEASSSGNISYTMPANSADGEYQVQFVATDTAGNRVESAITTVTIDSQIAVFDIDEDSLPALSNNRALSVSGVGEAGSQVSIFVDGKLVNVVMVEADGTWR
;
A
#
# COMPACT_ATOMS: atom_id res chain seq x y z
N MET A 1 -25.03 -14.33 -88.20
CA MET A 1 -25.48 -13.53 -87.04
C MET A 1 -24.98 -14.24 -85.79
N GLY A 2 -24.12 -13.60 -85.00
CA GLY A 2 -23.59 -14.19 -83.76
C GLY A 2 -24.54 -13.95 -82.60
N ASN A 3 -24.80 -14.96 -81.78
CA ASN A 3 -25.63 -14.81 -80.59
C ASN A 3 -24.89 -14.00 -79.53
N ILE A 4 -25.51 -12.92 -79.06
CA ILE A 4 -25.10 -12.17 -77.86
C ILE A 4 -25.92 -12.72 -76.70
N ARG A 5 -25.26 -13.09 -75.59
CA ARG A 5 -25.91 -13.29 -74.29
C ARG A 5 -25.52 -12.11 -73.42
N GLU A 6 -26.50 -11.28 -73.08
CA GLU A 6 -26.32 -10.25 -72.06
C GLU A 6 -26.57 -10.89 -70.69
N PHE A 7 -25.61 -10.72 -69.78
CA PHE A 7 -25.83 -10.97 -68.36
C PHE A 7 -26.52 -9.73 -67.79
N GLY A 8 -27.69 -9.93 -67.16
CA GLY A 8 -28.41 -8.86 -66.48
C GLY A 8 -27.58 -8.27 -65.32
N PRO A 9 -27.92 -7.06 -64.84
CA PRO A 9 -27.18 -6.44 -63.75
C PRO A 9 -27.21 -7.33 -62.51
N GLN A 10 -26.03 -7.58 -61.92
CA GLN A 10 -25.92 -8.17 -60.59
C GLN A 10 -25.95 -7.07 -59.54
N ASN A 11 -26.75 -7.25 -58.50
CA ASN A 11 -26.69 -6.38 -57.34
C ASN A 11 -25.49 -6.78 -56.48
N VAL A 12 -24.51 -5.88 -56.38
CA VAL A 12 -23.38 -5.99 -55.45
C VAL A 12 -23.53 -4.89 -54.42
N ILE A 13 -23.49 -5.27 -53.14
CA ILE A 13 -23.40 -4.31 -52.04
C ILE A 13 -21.92 -4.17 -51.71
N LEU A 14 -21.41 -2.94 -51.84
CA LEU A 14 -20.07 -2.60 -51.39
C LEU A 14 -20.16 -2.19 -49.91
N ASP A 15 -19.49 -2.96 -49.06
CA ASP A 15 -19.34 -2.66 -47.65
C ASP A 15 -17.85 -2.53 -47.35
N THR A 16 -17.46 -1.40 -46.78
CA THR A 16 -16.07 -1.03 -46.52
C THR A 16 -15.88 -0.52 -45.09
N VAL A 17 -16.86 -0.71 -44.22
CA VAL A 17 -16.87 -0.17 -42.86
C VAL A 17 -17.30 -1.25 -41.88
N ILE A 18 -16.70 -1.23 -40.70
CA ILE A 18 -17.17 -2.02 -39.56
C ILE A 18 -17.35 -1.08 -38.37
N SER A 19 -18.36 -1.36 -37.55
CA SER A 19 -18.61 -0.62 -36.31
C SER A 19 -17.42 -0.70 -35.33
N PRO A 20 -17.18 0.33 -34.50
CA PRO A 20 -16.07 0.34 -33.55
C PRO A 20 -16.10 -0.82 -32.55
N LEU A 21 -14.94 -1.42 -32.29
CA LEU A 21 -14.73 -2.42 -31.24
C LEU A 21 -14.37 -1.75 -29.91
N THR A 22 -15.13 -2.03 -28.86
CA THR A 22 -14.80 -1.68 -27.47
C THR A 22 -14.58 -2.94 -26.65
N VAL A 23 -13.72 -2.85 -25.63
CA VAL A 23 -13.40 -3.93 -24.70
C VAL A 23 -13.16 -3.28 -23.34
N VAL A 24 -13.77 -3.82 -22.29
CA VAL A 24 -13.57 -3.43 -20.87
C VAL A 24 -13.50 -4.69 -20.01
N LEU A 25 -12.74 -4.64 -18.91
CA LEU A 25 -12.89 -5.60 -17.82
C LEU A 25 -14.23 -5.31 -17.13
N ARG A 26 -15.03 -6.34 -16.86
CA ARG A 26 -16.32 -6.17 -16.18
C ARG A 26 -16.06 -5.62 -14.78
N GLU A 27 -16.80 -4.58 -14.37
CA GLU A 27 -16.63 -3.92 -13.06
C GLU A 27 -16.64 -4.90 -11.88
N ALA A 28 -17.45 -5.95 -11.95
CA ALA A 28 -17.51 -6.95 -10.89
C ALA A 28 -16.19 -7.74 -10.73
N ASP A 29 -15.39 -7.84 -11.79
CA ASP A 29 -14.12 -8.55 -11.88
C ASP A 29 -12.89 -7.63 -11.86
N ASP A 30 -13.10 -6.32 -11.86
CA ASP A 30 -12.10 -5.26 -11.78
C ASP A 30 -11.93 -4.85 -10.31
N SER A 31 -11.00 -5.50 -9.60
CA SER A 31 -10.84 -5.34 -8.16
C SER A 31 -9.86 -4.23 -7.80
N GLY A 32 -10.00 -3.68 -6.59
CA GLY A 32 -9.24 -2.49 -6.20
C GLY A 32 -9.72 -1.24 -6.93
N LYS A 33 -9.17 -0.93 -8.10
CA LYS A 33 -9.48 0.30 -8.85
C LYS A 33 -10.04 0.03 -10.25
N VAL A 34 -11.36 0.19 -10.37
CA VAL A 34 -12.10 0.06 -11.64
C VAL A 34 -11.45 0.84 -12.80
N GLY A 35 -11.22 0.13 -13.90
CA GLY A 35 -10.74 0.63 -15.18
C GLY A 35 -9.22 0.61 -15.34
N ASP A 36 -8.47 0.08 -14.38
CA ASP A 36 -7.01 -0.01 -14.46
C ASP A 36 -6.50 -1.35 -15.04
N TRP A 37 -7.41 -2.31 -15.27
CA TRP A 37 -7.13 -3.66 -15.78
C TRP A 37 -6.32 -4.55 -14.82
N ILE A 38 -6.42 -4.28 -13.51
CA ILE A 38 -5.77 -5.07 -12.47
C ILE A 38 -6.85 -5.83 -11.69
N THR A 39 -6.59 -7.09 -11.37
CA THR A 39 -7.55 -7.92 -10.64
C THR A 39 -6.86 -8.98 -9.79
N ASN A 40 -7.52 -9.41 -8.71
CA ASN A 40 -7.12 -10.58 -7.93
C ASN A 40 -7.95 -11.83 -8.23
N LYS A 41 -8.73 -11.80 -9.33
CA LYS A 41 -9.54 -12.93 -9.76
C LYS A 41 -8.88 -13.69 -10.90
N SER A 42 -8.72 -14.99 -10.74
CA SER A 42 -8.15 -15.86 -11.78
C SER A 42 -9.11 -16.15 -12.93
N HIS A 43 -10.39 -15.81 -12.77
CA HIS A 43 -11.42 -15.98 -13.79
C HIS A 43 -12.22 -14.69 -13.87
N VAL A 44 -12.24 -14.07 -15.05
CA VAL A 44 -12.84 -12.76 -15.25
C VAL A 44 -13.72 -12.73 -16.48
N THR A 45 -14.63 -11.76 -16.53
CA THR A 45 -15.38 -11.45 -17.73
C THR A 45 -14.90 -10.15 -18.36
N ILE A 46 -14.69 -10.15 -19.67
CA ILE A 46 -14.57 -8.93 -20.45
C ILE A 46 -15.86 -8.67 -21.23
N ASP A 47 -16.26 -7.42 -21.27
CA ASP A 47 -17.46 -6.94 -21.95
C ASP A 47 -17.09 -5.92 -23.03
N GLY A 48 -17.98 -5.73 -23.99
CA GLY A 48 -17.77 -4.70 -25.00
C GLY A 48 -18.90 -4.55 -26.00
N THR A 49 -18.61 -3.73 -27.01
CA THR A 49 -19.46 -3.50 -28.16
C THR A 49 -18.69 -3.78 -29.44
N ALA A 50 -19.40 -4.24 -30.47
CA ALA A 50 -18.90 -4.43 -31.81
C ALA A 50 -20.07 -4.43 -32.79
N GLU A 51 -19.81 -4.65 -34.07
CA GLU A 51 -20.88 -4.73 -35.06
C GLU A 51 -21.79 -5.93 -34.80
N ALA A 52 -23.10 -5.71 -34.74
CA ALA A 52 -24.08 -6.77 -34.53
C ALA A 52 -23.98 -7.87 -35.61
N GLY A 53 -23.86 -9.12 -35.18
CA GLY A 53 -23.73 -10.28 -36.06
C GLY A 53 -22.35 -10.46 -36.70
N SER A 54 -21.36 -9.63 -36.36
CA SER A 54 -19.95 -9.88 -36.70
C SER A 54 -19.38 -11.04 -35.86
N THR A 55 -18.29 -11.64 -36.35
CA THR A 55 -17.56 -12.70 -35.62
C THR A 55 -16.48 -12.05 -34.78
N LEU A 56 -16.49 -12.30 -33.47
CA LEU A 56 -15.49 -11.84 -32.54
C LEU A 56 -14.59 -13.01 -32.12
N THR A 57 -13.27 -12.80 -32.21
CA THR A 57 -12.25 -13.78 -31.86
C THR A 57 -11.31 -13.19 -30.81
N ILE A 58 -11.12 -13.90 -29.71
CA ILE A 58 -10.13 -13.58 -28.68
C ILE A 58 -8.99 -14.58 -28.80
N ARG A 59 -7.76 -14.09 -28.88
CA ARG A 59 -6.55 -14.91 -29.04
C ARG A 59 -5.40 -14.37 -28.22
N SER A 60 -4.44 -15.24 -27.93
CA SER A 60 -3.14 -14.80 -27.41
C SER A 60 -2.36 -13.99 -28.45
N PRO A 61 -1.33 -13.21 -28.06
CA PRO A 61 -0.44 -12.52 -29.00
C PRO A 61 0.26 -13.46 -30.00
N GLN A 62 0.39 -14.75 -29.66
CA GLN A 62 0.96 -15.79 -30.53
C GLN A 62 -0.06 -16.37 -31.52
N GLY A 63 -1.30 -15.89 -31.50
CA GLY A 63 -2.35 -16.29 -32.44
C GLY A 63 -3.18 -17.50 -32.01
N VAL A 64 -2.93 -18.08 -30.82
CA VAL A 64 -3.75 -19.18 -30.31
C VAL A 64 -5.13 -18.66 -29.95
N VAL A 65 -6.17 -19.18 -30.59
CA VAL A 65 -7.57 -18.83 -30.33
C VAL A 65 -8.00 -19.35 -28.96
N ILE A 66 -8.58 -18.47 -28.16
CA ILE A 66 -9.09 -18.74 -26.82
C ILE A 66 -10.62 -18.84 -26.86
N ALA A 67 -11.26 -17.89 -27.54
CA ALA A 67 -12.71 -17.87 -27.69
C ALA A 67 -13.10 -17.31 -29.07
N THR A 68 -14.25 -17.77 -29.56
CA THR A 68 -14.92 -17.22 -30.75
C THR A 68 -16.41 -17.16 -30.48
N LEU A 69 -17.03 -16.02 -30.76
CA LEU A 69 -18.46 -15.80 -30.60
C LEU A 69 -19.01 -14.87 -31.68
N VAL A 70 -20.33 -14.84 -31.82
CA VAL A 70 -21.05 -13.88 -32.68
C VAL A 70 -21.57 -12.75 -31.81
N VAL A 71 -21.33 -11.52 -32.22
CA VAL A 71 -21.79 -10.32 -31.49
C VAL A 71 -23.32 -10.25 -31.54
N GLY A 72 -23.95 -9.95 -30.39
CA GLY A 72 -25.40 -9.91 -30.26
C GLY A 72 -26.05 -8.87 -31.17
N ASN A 73 -27.35 -9.02 -31.43
CA ASN A 73 -28.11 -8.08 -32.26
C ASN A 73 -28.19 -6.67 -31.68
N ASP A 74 -27.96 -6.52 -30.37
CA ASP A 74 -27.87 -5.24 -29.67
C ASP A 74 -26.45 -4.62 -29.73
N GLY A 75 -25.53 -5.25 -30.46
CA GLY A 75 -24.13 -4.83 -30.61
C GLY A 75 -23.26 -5.13 -29.39
N ARG A 76 -23.79 -5.82 -28.37
CA ARG A 76 -23.04 -6.17 -27.16
C ARG A 76 -22.46 -7.57 -27.25
N TRP A 77 -21.37 -7.77 -26.52
CA TRP A 77 -20.74 -9.07 -26.37
C TRP A 77 -20.10 -9.20 -25.00
N SER A 78 -19.86 -10.45 -24.59
CA SER A 78 -19.24 -10.81 -23.32
C SER A 78 -18.45 -12.10 -23.51
N ALA A 79 -17.30 -12.22 -22.84
CA ALA A 79 -16.47 -13.42 -22.86
C ALA A 79 -15.74 -13.62 -21.54
N GLU A 80 -15.70 -14.86 -21.07
CA GLU A 80 -14.94 -15.29 -19.89
C GLU A 80 -13.49 -15.61 -20.28
N LEU A 81 -12.55 -15.27 -19.40
CA LEU A 81 -11.11 -15.51 -19.55
C LEU A 81 -10.54 -16.09 -18.26
N ASP A 82 -9.73 -17.13 -18.41
CA ASP A 82 -8.87 -17.64 -17.33
C ASP A 82 -7.52 -16.93 -17.37
N LEU A 83 -7.08 -16.44 -16.22
CA LEU A 83 -5.83 -15.71 -16.04
C LEU A 83 -4.80 -16.57 -15.32
N ARG A 84 -3.54 -16.35 -15.64
CA ARG A 84 -2.39 -16.81 -14.85
C ARG A 84 -1.88 -15.66 -14.01
N GLU A 85 -1.15 -15.95 -12.94
CA GLU A 85 -0.49 -14.90 -12.16
C GLU A 85 0.41 -14.02 -13.04
N GLY A 86 0.32 -12.70 -12.81
CA GLY A 86 1.00 -11.64 -13.54
C GLY A 86 0.27 -11.19 -14.81
N SER A 87 1.07 -10.79 -15.80
CA SER A 87 0.61 -10.18 -17.05
C SER A 87 -0.07 -11.17 -18.01
N ASN A 88 -1.34 -10.92 -18.34
CA ASN A 88 -2.11 -11.69 -19.32
C ASN A 88 -2.50 -10.82 -20.52
N ALA A 89 -1.82 -11.01 -21.65
CA ALA A 89 -2.08 -10.28 -22.88
C ALA A 89 -3.07 -11.01 -23.79
N PHE A 90 -4.03 -10.27 -24.36
CA PHE A 90 -5.00 -10.79 -25.31
C PHE A 90 -5.18 -9.85 -26.50
N VAL A 91 -5.57 -10.42 -27.63
CA VAL A 91 -5.92 -9.72 -28.86
C VAL A 91 -7.37 -10.05 -29.18
N VAL A 92 -8.23 -9.03 -29.20
CA VAL A 92 -9.64 -9.13 -29.54
C VAL A 92 -9.83 -8.60 -30.95
N VAL A 93 -10.37 -9.43 -31.85
CA VAL A 93 -10.61 -9.09 -33.25
C VAL A 93 -12.09 -9.25 -33.56
N SER A 94 -12.68 -8.27 -34.22
CA SER A 94 -14.04 -8.36 -34.77
C SER A 94 -13.97 -8.29 -36.28
N GLU A 95 -14.69 -9.17 -36.98
CA GLU A 95 -14.76 -9.24 -38.44
C GLU A 95 -16.23 -9.37 -38.89
N ASP A 96 -16.67 -8.48 -39.77
CA ASP A 96 -18.02 -8.51 -40.33
C ASP A 96 -18.16 -9.53 -41.48
N LYS A 97 -19.32 -9.57 -42.13
CA LYS A 97 -19.58 -10.51 -43.24
C LYS A 97 -18.87 -10.13 -44.54
N ALA A 98 -18.50 -8.86 -44.70
CA ALA A 98 -17.78 -8.36 -45.86
C ALA A 98 -16.25 -8.51 -45.71
N GLY A 99 -15.78 -8.86 -44.52
CA GLY A 99 -14.37 -9.04 -44.17
C GLY A 99 -13.70 -7.75 -43.67
N ASN A 100 -14.46 -6.69 -43.36
CA ASN A 100 -13.89 -5.55 -42.65
C ASN A 100 -13.62 -5.96 -41.21
N SER A 101 -12.49 -5.53 -40.64
CA SER A 101 -12.07 -5.95 -39.30
C SER A 101 -11.52 -4.80 -38.44
N GLN A 102 -11.69 -4.97 -37.13
CA GLN A 102 -11.10 -4.13 -36.08
C GLN A 102 -10.37 -5.02 -35.08
N GLN A 103 -9.35 -4.47 -34.44
CA GLN A 103 -8.58 -5.16 -33.40
C GLN A 103 -8.36 -4.24 -32.18
N LYS A 104 -8.39 -4.85 -30.99
CA LYS A 104 -7.89 -4.26 -29.75
C LYS A 104 -6.97 -5.24 -29.02
N ASP A 105 -5.85 -4.72 -28.54
CA ASP A 105 -4.95 -5.44 -27.66
C ASP A 105 -5.26 -5.00 -26.22
N ILE A 106 -5.38 -5.97 -25.31
CA ILE A 106 -5.62 -5.75 -23.88
C ILE A 106 -4.56 -6.48 -23.06
N LEU A 107 -4.25 -5.91 -21.91
CA LEU A 107 -3.35 -6.49 -20.91
C LEU A 107 -4.08 -6.46 -19.57
N ILE A 108 -4.30 -7.62 -18.98
CA ILE A 108 -4.89 -7.77 -17.65
C ILE A 108 -3.78 -8.24 -16.70
N GLU A 109 -3.56 -7.51 -15.62
CA GLU A 109 -2.65 -7.93 -14.55
C GLU A 109 -3.45 -8.70 -13.50
N HIS A 110 -3.11 -9.98 -13.30
CA HIS A 110 -3.67 -10.81 -12.26
C HIS A 110 -2.70 -10.92 -11.09
N ASP A 111 -3.09 -10.38 -9.94
CA ASP A 111 -2.24 -10.33 -8.76
C ASP A 111 -3.04 -10.74 -7.53
N THR A 112 -2.55 -11.77 -6.83
CA THR A 112 -3.16 -12.34 -5.63
C THR A 112 -2.31 -12.10 -4.37
N GLN A 113 -1.22 -11.33 -4.48
CA GLN A 113 -0.20 -11.21 -3.45
C GLN A 113 -0.14 -9.80 -2.88
N ILE A 114 -0.04 -9.72 -1.56
CA ILE A 114 0.34 -8.51 -0.85
C ILE A 114 1.03 -8.93 0.45
N GLU A 115 2.09 -8.23 0.82
CA GLU A 115 2.80 -8.44 2.08
C GLU A 115 2.98 -7.10 2.80
N ILE A 116 3.02 -7.16 4.14
CA ILE A 116 3.35 -6.01 4.98
C ILE A 116 4.43 -6.43 6.00
N SER A 117 5.46 -5.59 6.15
CA SER A 117 6.52 -5.82 7.12
C SER A 117 6.06 -5.58 8.56
N ASP A 118 6.91 -5.97 9.51
CA ASP A 118 6.75 -5.56 10.91
C ASP A 118 6.74 -4.03 11.05
N ILE A 119 5.96 -3.57 12.03
CA ILE A 119 5.89 -2.15 12.41
C ILE A 119 7.09 -1.82 13.31
N SER A 120 7.73 -0.68 13.03
CA SER A 120 8.82 -0.15 13.86
C SER A 120 8.69 1.35 14.13
N LEU A 121 9.44 1.86 15.10
CA LEU A 121 9.62 3.29 15.31
C LEU A 121 10.63 3.85 14.31
N SER A 122 10.35 5.04 13.77
CA SER A 122 11.30 5.76 12.94
C SER A 122 12.56 6.10 13.75
N ARG A 123 13.71 6.17 13.07
CA ARG A 123 15.00 6.47 13.72
C ARG A 123 15.01 7.80 14.49
N ASP A 124 14.26 8.79 14.03
CA ASP A 124 14.26 10.14 14.61
C ASP A 124 13.35 10.25 15.84
N THR A 125 12.42 9.30 15.99
CA THR A 125 11.45 9.27 17.09
C THR A 125 11.58 8.04 17.98
N ASN A 126 12.55 7.18 17.71
CA ASN A 126 12.93 6.09 18.61
C ASN A 126 13.96 6.61 19.64
N SER A 127 13.71 6.36 20.93
CA SER A 127 14.62 6.75 22.01
C SER A 127 15.10 5.51 22.76
N GLY A 128 16.40 5.42 23.06
CA GLY A 128 16.93 4.22 23.73
C GLY A 128 17.30 3.13 22.73
N ASP A 129 16.80 1.91 22.92
CA ASP A 129 17.10 0.78 22.04
C ASP A 129 16.36 0.90 20.70
N LYS A 130 17.00 0.46 19.61
CA LYS A 130 16.41 0.55 18.27
C LYS A 130 15.34 -0.50 18.00
N TYR A 131 15.22 -1.51 18.87
CA TYR A 131 14.42 -2.71 18.61
C TYR A 131 13.39 -3.00 19.71
N ASP A 132 13.26 -2.17 20.74
CA ASP A 132 12.33 -2.40 21.85
C ASP A 132 10.94 -1.74 21.66
N LEU A 133 10.82 -0.82 20.70
CA LEU A 133 9.60 -0.04 20.43
C LEU A 133 9.16 0.86 21.61
N ILE A 134 10.13 1.31 22.39
CA ILE A 134 9.93 2.22 23.52
C ILE A 134 10.43 3.61 23.13
N THR A 135 9.69 4.66 23.49
CA THR A 135 10.10 6.03 23.17
C THR A 135 9.63 7.06 24.17
N ASN A 136 10.45 8.08 24.42
CA ASN A 136 10.06 9.29 25.14
C ASN A 136 9.41 10.35 24.24
N ASN A 137 9.35 10.10 22.92
CA ASN A 137 8.70 10.99 21.98
C ASN A 137 7.18 10.86 22.11
N LYS A 138 6.50 11.98 22.37
CA LYS A 138 5.03 12.05 22.54
C LYS A 138 4.24 12.05 21.24
N SER A 139 4.91 12.01 20.09
CA SER A 139 4.33 11.96 18.74
C SER A 139 5.19 11.09 17.84
N PRO A 140 5.41 9.80 18.20
CA PRO A 140 6.35 8.97 17.47
C PRO A 140 5.84 8.67 16.06
N VAL A 141 6.79 8.41 15.16
CA VAL A 141 6.51 8.03 13.78
C VAL A 141 6.67 6.53 13.65
N LEU A 142 5.60 5.87 13.22
CA LEU A 142 5.53 4.45 12.93
C LEU A 142 5.87 4.21 11.46
N VAL A 143 6.74 3.24 11.18
CA VAL A 143 7.18 2.90 9.82
C VAL A 143 7.06 1.40 9.57
N ALA A 144 6.74 1.06 8.34
CA ALA A 144 6.64 -0.30 7.81
C ALA A 144 6.86 -0.25 6.28
N MET A 145 6.85 -1.41 5.62
CA MET A 145 6.89 -1.53 4.16
C MET A 145 5.77 -2.45 3.68
N THR A 146 5.22 -2.16 2.51
CA THR A 146 4.22 -2.95 1.77
C THR A 146 4.39 -2.67 0.27
N ASP A 147 3.55 -3.23 -0.58
CA ASP A 147 3.57 -2.93 -2.01
C ASP A 147 3.43 -1.42 -2.33
N PRO A 148 4.17 -0.90 -3.31
CA PRO A 148 4.07 0.49 -3.72
C PRO A 148 2.64 0.90 -4.11
N GLY A 149 2.19 2.05 -3.60
CA GLY A 149 0.84 2.56 -3.87
C GLY A 149 -0.28 1.86 -3.10
N ALA A 150 0.03 0.85 -2.26
CA ALA A 150 -0.98 0.22 -1.42
C ALA A 150 -1.56 1.23 -0.42
N THR A 151 -2.86 1.13 -0.17
CA THR A 151 -3.57 1.89 0.84
C THR A 151 -3.44 1.17 2.19
N VAL A 152 -3.01 1.89 3.23
CA VAL A 152 -2.77 1.33 4.57
C VAL A 152 -3.65 2.03 5.59
N GLN A 153 -4.54 1.26 6.21
CA GLN A 153 -5.32 1.69 7.36
C GLN A 153 -4.52 1.47 8.65
N VAL A 154 -4.45 2.51 9.50
CA VAL A 154 -3.70 2.48 10.75
C VAL A 154 -4.66 2.41 11.93
N TYR A 155 -4.57 1.32 12.70
CA TYR A 155 -5.36 1.11 13.90
C TYR A 155 -4.48 1.25 15.14
N ILE A 156 -4.99 1.97 16.15
CA ILE A 156 -4.39 2.07 17.48
C ILE A 156 -5.44 1.69 18.51
N ASN A 157 -5.13 0.72 19.37
CA ASN A 157 -6.05 0.13 20.35
C ASN A 157 -7.38 -0.33 19.71
N GLY A 158 -7.29 -0.90 18.50
CA GLY A 158 -8.45 -1.36 17.72
C GLY A 158 -9.26 -0.26 17.03
N VAL A 159 -8.87 1.01 17.16
CA VAL A 159 -9.58 2.15 16.56
C VAL A 159 -8.82 2.69 15.35
N LEU A 160 -9.51 2.84 14.21
CA LEU A 160 -8.94 3.45 13.01
C LEU A 160 -8.55 4.91 13.29
N GLN A 161 -7.25 5.20 13.18
CA GLN A 161 -6.71 6.54 13.38
C GLN A 161 -6.51 7.29 12.08
N GLY A 162 -6.29 6.57 10.98
CA GLY A 162 -6.07 7.19 9.68
C GLY A 162 -5.80 6.18 8.59
N THR A 163 -5.66 6.72 7.38
CA THR A 163 -5.29 5.97 6.18
C THR A 163 -4.13 6.71 5.52
N VAL A 164 -3.08 5.97 5.16
CA VAL A 164 -1.92 6.48 4.42
C VAL A 164 -1.71 5.65 3.16
N GLU A 165 -0.98 6.19 2.21
CA GLU A 165 -0.57 5.47 0.99
C GLU A 165 0.91 5.12 1.10
N ALA A 166 1.27 3.89 0.76
CA ALA A 166 2.66 3.48 0.66
C ALA A 166 3.34 4.23 -0.49
N SER A 167 4.54 4.74 -0.25
CA SER A 167 5.31 5.45 -1.29
C SER A 167 5.59 4.57 -2.51
N SER A 168 6.12 5.15 -3.60
CA SER A 168 6.57 4.40 -4.78
C SER A 168 7.66 3.36 -4.50
N SER A 169 8.29 3.39 -3.32
CA SER A 169 9.26 2.40 -2.85
C SER A 169 8.69 1.46 -1.79
N GLY A 170 7.38 1.51 -1.53
CA GLY A 170 6.69 0.67 -0.56
C GLY A 170 6.75 1.15 0.89
N ASN A 171 7.48 2.24 1.19
CA ASN A 171 7.59 2.75 2.56
C ASN A 171 6.27 3.34 3.04
N ILE A 172 5.90 2.98 4.28
CA ILE A 172 4.79 3.52 5.05
C ILE A 172 5.36 4.41 6.15
N SER A 173 4.73 5.56 6.38
CA SER A 173 5.05 6.45 7.50
C SER A 173 3.77 7.04 8.08
N TYR A 174 3.57 6.87 9.39
CA TYR A 174 2.43 7.42 10.11
C TYR A 174 2.90 8.06 11.41
N THR A 175 2.59 9.34 11.61
CA THR A 175 2.86 10.05 12.86
C THR A 175 1.68 9.87 13.81
N MET A 176 1.94 9.33 15.01
CA MET A 176 0.92 9.25 16.06
C MET A 176 0.40 10.65 16.47
N PRO A 177 -0.83 10.75 17.04
CA PRO A 177 -1.38 12.02 17.49
C PRO A 177 -0.43 12.80 18.39
N ALA A 178 -0.39 14.12 18.20
CA ALA A 178 0.47 14.99 18.96
C ALA A 178 0.17 14.93 20.47
N ASN A 179 1.22 14.91 21.30
CA ASN A 179 1.11 14.85 22.76
C ASN A 179 0.36 13.61 23.28
N SER A 180 0.55 12.45 22.65
CA SER A 180 0.06 11.16 23.15
C SER A 180 0.55 10.91 24.57
N ALA A 181 -0.32 10.43 25.46
CA ALA A 181 0.04 10.19 26.87
C ALA A 181 1.08 9.07 27.01
N ASP A 182 1.75 9.00 28.17
CA ASP A 182 2.54 7.80 28.49
C ASP A 182 1.64 6.58 28.59
N GLY A 183 2.15 5.45 28.13
CA GLY A 183 1.45 4.16 28.14
C GLY A 183 1.77 3.28 26.95
N GLU A 184 1.12 2.12 26.94
CA GLU A 184 1.20 1.12 25.89
C GLU A 184 0.10 1.32 24.84
N TYR A 185 0.46 1.20 23.57
CA TYR A 185 -0.42 1.34 22.42
C TYR A 185 -0.32 0.09 21.54
N GLN A 186 -1.43 -0.62 21.35
CA GLN A 186 -1.53 -1.72 20.41
C GLN A 186 -1.74 -1.18 19.01
N VAL A 187 -0.76 -1.35 18.12
CA VAL A 187 -0.78 -0.86 16.75
C VAL A 187 -0.98 -2.02 15.79
N GLN A 188 -1.86 -1.84 14.81
CA GLN A 188 -2.03 -2.74 13.67
C GLN A 188 -2.16 -1.93 12.38
N PHE A 189 -1.44 -2.33 11.34
CA PHE A 189 -1.62 -1.80 9.99
C PHE A 189 -2.38 -2.81 9.16
N VAL A 190 -3.28 -2.33 8.31
CA VAL A 190 -3.94 -3.18 7.32
C VAL A 190 -3.77 -2.59 5.93
N ALA A 191 -3.02 -3.29 5.10
CA ALA A 191 -2.70 -2.89 3.74
C ALA A 191 -3.69 -3.50 2.75
N THR A 192 -4.03 -2.72 1.72
CA THR A 192 -4.75 -3.18 0.53
C THR A 192 -4.01 -2.67 -0.70
N ASP A 193 -3.63 -3.55 -1.62
CA ASP A 193 -2.89 -3.19 -2.85
C ASP A 193 -3.82 -2.67 -3.95
N THR A 194 -3.27 -2.46 -5.14
CA THR A 194 -4.03 -1.98 -6.30
C THR A 194 -4.97 -3.05 -6.87
N ALA A 195 -4.61 -4.33 -6.77
CA ALA A 195 -5.45 -5.45 -7.18
C ALA A 195 -6.58 -5.76 -6.18
N GLY A 196 -6.60 -5.11 -5.02
CA GLY A 196 -7.57 -5.31 -3.96
C GLY A 196 -7.24 -6.47 -3.02
N ASN A 197 -6.03 -7.03 -3.05
CA ASN A 197 -5.56 -7.97 -2.05
C ASN A 197 -5.38 -7.27 -0.71
N ARG A 198 -5.58 -7.99 0.40
CA ARG A 198 -5.55 -7.42 1.74
C ARG A 198 -4.72 -8.27 2.70
N VAL A 199 -3.88 -7.61 3.49
CA VAL A 199 -3.10 -8.25 4.56
C VAL A 199 -3.09 -7.38 5.83
N GLU A 200 -3.15 -8.04 6.98
CA GLU A 200 -2.99 -7.42 8.30
C GLU A 200 -1.56 -7.66 8.82
N SER A 201 -0.93 -6.62 9.38
CA SER A 201 0.30 -6.80 10.13
C SER A 201 0.03 -7.59 11.42
N ALA A 202 1.10 -8.11 12.02
CA ALA A 202 1.05 -8.47 13.44
C ALA A 202 0.65 -7.24 14.29
N ILE A 203 -0.03 -7.51 15.40
CA ILE A 203 -0.30 -6.47 16.42
C ILE A 203 0.99 -6.25 17.21
N THR A 204 1.46 -5.02 17.21
CA THR A 204 2.69 -4.59 17.88
C THR A 204 2.37 -3.65 19.02
N THR A 205 3.07 -3.78 20.16
CA THR A 205 2.94 -2.83 21.28
C THR A 205 4.02 -1.77 21.17
N VAL A 206 3.61 -0.50 21.14
CA VAL A 206 4.49 0.68 21.20
C VAL A 206 4.31 1.33 22.56
N THR A 207 5.41 1.59 23.27
CA THR A 207 5.36 2.22 24.60
C THR A 207 5.87 3.64 24.52
N ILE A 208 5.03 4.60 24.93
CA ILE A 208 5.46 5.97 25.15
C ILE A 208 5.76 6.10 26.65
N ASP A 209 7.01 6.45 26.97
CA ASP A 209 7.44 6.77 28.33
C ASP A 209 8.40 7.96 28.33
N SER A 210 7.89 9.12 28.73
CA SER A 210 8.69 10.34 28.87
C SER A 210 8.97 10.72 30.32
N GLN A 211 8.63 9.88 31.29
CA GLN A 211 8.75 10.22 32.70
C GLN A 211 9.98 9.58 33.32
N ILE A 212 10.81 10.41 33.95
CA ILE A 212 11.83 9.91 34.85
C ILE A 212 11.14 9.54 36.16
N ALA A 213 11.06 8.26 36.47
CA ALA A 213 10.27 7.75 37.60
C ALA A 213 10.76 8.24 38.97
N VAL A 214 12.05 8.61 39.07
CA VAL A 214 12.68 9.08 40.31
C VAL A 214 13.74 10.14 39.97
N PHE A 215 13.70 11.29 40.65
CA PHE A 215 14.83 12.21 40.72
C PHE A 215 14.77 12.96 42.05
N ASP A 216 15.81 12.80 42.88
CA ASP A 216 15.94 13.53 44.14
C ASP A 216 17.42 13.81 44.45
N ILE A 217 17.67 14.82 45.27
CA ILE A 217 18.99 15.15 45.81
C ILE A 217 18.97 14.83 47.31
N ASP A 218 19.97 14.09 47.80
CA ASP A 218 20.06 13.79 49.23
C ASP A 218 20.16 15.11 50.02
N GLU A 219 19.26 15.33 50.99
CA GLU A 219 19.10 16.59 51.75
C GLU A 219 20.42 17.09 52.38
N ASP A 220 21.35 16.18 52.69
CA ASP A 220 22.62 16.49 53.36
C ASP A 220 23.86 16.35 52.45
N SER A 221 23.67 16.17 51.14
CA SER A 221 24.80 16.01 50.23
C SER A 221 25.66 17.29 50.12
N LEU A 222 25.07 18.47 50.29
CA LEU A 222 25.75 19.77 50.23
C LEU A 222 25.66 20.55 51.55
N PRO A 223 26.77 21.15 52.03
CA PRO A 223 26.75 22.00 53.22
C PRO A 223 26.17 23.40 52.94
N ALA A 224 25.52 24.00 53.95
CA ALA A 224 24.95 25.36 53.85
C ALA A 224 26.00 26.46 53.61
N LEU A 225 27.21 26.31 54.15
CA LEU A 225 28.37 27.17 53.92
C LEU A 225 29.62 26.31 53.83
N SER A 226 30.50 26.59 52.86
CA SER A 226 31.76 25.88 52.69
C SER A 226 32.84 26.80 52.16
N ASN A 227 34.06 26.64 52.67
CA ASN A 227 35.28 27.22 52.08
C ASN A 227 36.05 26.19 51.23
N ASN A 228 35.54 24.96 51.14
CA ASN A 228 36.13 23.91 50.30
C ASN A 228 35.70 24.13 48.84
N ARG A 229 36.67 24.06 47.94
CA ARG A 229 36.45 24.21 46.49
C ARG A 229 36.01 22.91 45.82
N ALA A 230 36.05 21.79 46.54
CA ALA A 230 35.53 20.49 46.12
C ALA A 230 34.28 20.16 46.94
N LEU A 231 33.12 20.22 46.29
CA LEU A 231 31.84 19.78 46.85
C LEU A 231 31.43 18.47 46.18
N SER A 232 30.74 17.63 46.93
CA SER A 232 30.09 16.42 46.42
C SER A 232 28.59 16.66 46.54
N VAL A 233 27.81 16.22 45.56
CA VAL A 233 26.35 16.16 45.63
C VAL A 233 25.96 14.73 45.29
N SER A 234 24.90 14.19 45.87
CA SER A 234 24.42 12.85 45.57
C SER A 234 22.91 12.82 45.61
N GLY A 235 22.33 11.76 45.06
CA GLY A 235 20.90 11.56 45.09
C GLY A 235 20.48 10.25 44.45
N VAL A 236 19.19 10.18 44.13
CA VAL A 236 18.58 9.05 43.43
C VAL A 236 17.98 9.48 42.11
N GLY A 237 17.93 8.56 41.15
CA GLY A 237 17.45 8.80 39.80
C GLY A 237 16.94 7.53 39.13
N GLU A 238 16.41 7.64 37.91
CA GLU A 238 16.15 6.48 37.07
C GLU A 238 17.47 5.88 36.56
N ALA A 239 17.68 4.58 36.76
CA ALA A 239 18.91 3.89 36.37
C ALA A 239 19.22 4.10 34.87
N GLY A 240 20.47 4.45 34.54
CA GLY A 240 20.89 4.73 33.17
C GLY A 240 20.49 6.12 32.64
N SER A 241 19.76 6.94 33.42
CA SER A 241 19.55 8.34 33.08
C SER A 241 20.79 9.21 33.37
N GLN A 242 20.83 10.41 32.78
CA GLN A 242 21.89 11.40 33.00
C GLN A 242 21.42 12.49 33.97
N VAL A 243 22.26 12.80 34.97
CA VAL A 243 22.08 13.94 35.86
C VAL A 243 23.08 15.03 35.49
N SER A 244 22.59 16.19 35.10
CA SER A 244 23.40 17.38 34.79
C SER A 244 23.42 18.33 36.00
N ILE A 245 24.62 18.64 36.48
CA ILE A 245 24.83 19.47 37.67
C ILE A 245 25.26 20.88 37.23
N PHE A 246 24.49 21.88 37.66
CA PHE A 246 24.76 23.29 37.37
C PHE A 246 25.09 24.06 38.65
N VAL A 247 26.05 24.99 38.57
CA VAL A 247 26.35 25.98 39.61
C VAL A 247 26.23 27.35 38.97
N ASP A 248 25.41 28.23 39.56
CA ASP A 248 25.10 29.57 39.05
C ASP A 248 24.66 29.56 37.56
N GLY A 249 23.87 28.54 37.18
CA GLY A 249 23.37 28.36 35.80
C GLY A 249 24.41 27.84 34.80
N LYS A 250 25.65 27.54 35.23
CA LYS A 250 26.69 26.95 34.39
C LYS A 250 26.82 25.45 34.66
N LEU A 251 26.83 24.64 33.60
CA LEU A 251 27.08 23.20 33.70
C LEU A 251 28.48 22.97 34.28
N VAL A 252 28.57 22.25 35.40
CA VAL A 252 29.83 21.92 36.06
C VAL A 252 30.16 20.43 35.99
N ASN A 253 29.16 19.55 35.93
CA ASN A 253 29.38 18.11 35.84
C ASN A 253 28.16 17.40 35.23
N VAL A 254 28.38 16.19 34.69
CA VAL A 254 27.33 15.27 34.24
C VAL A 254 27.69 13.89 34.78
N VAL A 255 26.74 13.25 35.46
CA VAL A 255 26.91 11.90 36.02
C VAL A 255 25.80 10.98 35.50
N MET A 256 26.07 9.69 35.45
CA MET A 256 25.05 8.69 35.15
C MET A 256 24.43 8.21 36.46
N VAL A 257 23.14 7.90 36.44
CA VAL A 257 22.52 7.13 37.51
C VAL A 257 22.90 5.67 37.35
N GLU A 258 23.47 5.11 38.40
CA GLU A 258 23.90 3.73 38.48
C GLU A 258 22.71 2.76 38.42
N ALA A 259 22.99 1.47 38.20
CA ALA A 259 21.95 0.43 38.10
C ALA A 259 21.10 0.27 39.39
N ASP A 260 21.63 0.70 40.54
CA ASP A 260 20.92 0.71 41.82
C ASP A 260 20.08 1.99 42.05
N GLY A 261 20.06 2.91 41.08
CA GLY A 261 19.32 4.15 41.14
C GLY A 261 20.06 5.30 41.82
N THR A 262 21.31 5.13 42.25
CA THR A 262 22.08 6.20 42.90
C THR A 262 22.96 6.99 41.91
N TRP A 263 23.27 8.24 42.25
CA TRP A 263 24.26 9.06 41.52
C TRP A 263 25.04 9.97 42.48
N ARG A 264 26.27 10.34 42.11
CA ARG A 264 27.17 11.19 42.92
C ARG A 264 28.22 11.93 42.09
#